data_AF-A0A519ZDC0-F1
#
_entry.id   AF-A0A519ZDC0-F1
#
_cell.length_a   1.000
_cell.length_b   1.000
_cell.length_c   1.000
_cell.angle_alpha   90.00
_cell.angle_beta   90.00
_cell.angle_gamma   90.00
#
_symmetry.space_group_name_H-M   'P 1'
#
loop_
_entity.id
_entity.type
_entity.pdbx_description
1 polymer ?
#
loop_
_entity_poly.entity_id
_entity_poly.type
_entity_poly.pdbx_seq_one_letter_code
_entity_poly.pdbx_strand_id
1 'polypeptide(L)'
;GGLHVRSTGPGSTLSRLSIYFDPMDADFESSEDGNIHYYASLLSKKLYPLGSIPTEALTLCLDENFHTYMLGDNLHYVGDSFVEGVSNILLGIHGKVLNERTLEWY
;
A
#
# COMPACT_ATOMS: atom_id res chain seq x y z
N GLY A 1 -14.68 10.49 4.44
CA GLY A 1 -14.26 11.78 3.86
C GLY A 1 -12.80 11.63 3.53
N GLY A 2 -12.47 11.39 2.26
CA GLY A 2 -11.14 10.90 1.86
C GLY A 2 -10.26 11.96 1.22
N LEU A 3 -8.94 11.76 1.29
CA LEU A 3 -7.93 12.56 0.60
C LEU A 3 -7.50 11.85 -0.68
N HIS A 4 -7.56 12.54 -1.81
CA HIS A 4 -7.15 11.99 -3.10
C HIS A 4 -5.83 12.63 -3.53
N VAL A 5 -4.78 11.83 -3.67
CA VAL A 5 -3.45 12.28 -4.12
C VAL A 5 -3.15 11.73 -5.51
N ARG A 6 -2.66 12.61 -6.40
CA ARG A 6 -2.31 12.29 -7.79
C ARG A 6 -0.98 12.93 -8.17
N SER A 7 -0.21 12.24 -9.01
CA SER A 7 0.96 12.82 -9.69
C SER A 7 0.55 13.46 -11.02
N THR A 8 1.05 14.66 -11.31
CA THR A 8 0.92 15.36 -12.59
C THR A 8 2.30 15.84 -13.06
N GLY A 9 2.63 15.59 -14.33
CA GLY A 9 3.90 15.99 -14.95
C GLY A 9 3.70 16.93 -16.15
N PRO A 10 4.62 17.88 -16.42
CA PRO A 10 4.52 18.76 -17.59
C PRO A 10 4.63 17.92 -18.88
N GLY A 11 3.56 17.95 -19.69
CA GLY A 11 3.50 17.24 -20.98
C GLY A 11 2.76 15.90 -20.97
N SER A 12 2.21 15.43 -19.84
CA SER A 12 1.43 14.20 -19.79
C SER A 12 0.06 14.41 -19.12
N THR A 13 -1.01 14.34 -19.90
CA THR A 13 -2.41 14.34 -19.43
C THR A 13 -2.82 13.02 -18.75
N LEU A 14 -1.86 12.15 -18.44
CA LEU A 14 -2.06 10.84 -17.83
C LEU A 14 -1.39 10.82 -16.46
N SER A 15 -2.19 10.99 -15.40
CA SER A 15 -1.79 10.53 -14.07
C SER A 15 -1.52 9.03 -14.16
N ARG A 16 -0.30 8.60 -13.82
CA ARG A 16 0.04 7.17 -13.86
C ARG A 16 -0.62 6.40 -12.72
N LEU A 17 -0.66 6.97 -11.51
CA LEU A 17 -1.27 6.36 -10.34
C LEU A 17 -1.94 7.40 -9.43
N SER A 18 -2.99 6.95 -8.73
CA SER A 18 -3.74 7.75 -7.76
C SER A 18 -3.94 6.97 -6.48
N ILE A 19 -3.71 7.62 -5.35
CA ILE A 19 -3.96 7.06 -4.03
C ILE A 19 -5.21 7.72 -3.47
N TYR A 20 -6.17 6.91 -3.04
CA TYR A 20 -7.34 7.34 -2.30
C TYR A 20 -7.15 6.95 -0.84
N PHE A 21 -6.91 7.94 0.01
CA PHE A 21 -6.85 7.74 1.46
C PHE A 21 -8.24 7.82 2.04
N ASP A 22 -8.65 6.79 2.76
CA ASP A 22 -9.84 6.85 3.59
C ASP A 22 -9.45 6.61 5.05
N PRO A 23 -9.47 7.64 5.91
CA PRO A 23 -9.16 7.46 7.33
C PRO A 23 -10.19 6.58 8.04
N MET A 24 -11.35 6.29 7.44
CA MET A 24 -12.30 5.31 7.99
C MET A 24 -11.83 3.86 7.77
N ASP A 25 -10.93 3.62 6.80
CA ASP A 25 -10.34 2.29 6.58
C ASP A 25 -9.33 1.95 7.68
N ALA A 26 -8.71 2.93 8.33
CA ALA A 26 -7.76 2.70 9.42
C ALA A 26 -8.38 2.02 10.66
N ASP A 27 -9.72 2.10 10.79
CA ASP A 27 -10.51 1.46 11.86
C ASP A 27 -11.06 0.09 11.44
N PHE A 28 -10.79 -0.39 10.22
CA PHE A 28 -11.34 -1.64 9.71
C PHE A 28 -10.62 -2.87 10.31
N GLU A 29 -11.04 -3.27 11.50
CA GLU A 29 -11.07 -4.69 11.92
C GLU A 29 -12.17 -5.49 11.17
N SER A 30 -12.88 -4.86 10.23
CA SER A 30 -14.21 -5.26 9.76
C SER A 30 -14.33 -5.61 8.28
N SER A 31 -13.25 -5.93 7.58
CA SER A 31 -13.37 -6.47 6.22
C SER A 31 -12.98 -7.94 6.22
N GLU A 32 -13.82 -8.72 5.55
CA GLU A 32 -13.59 -10.09 5.10
C GLU A 32 -12.35 -10.22 4.17
N ASP A 33 -11.42 -9.24 4.17
CA ASP A 33 -10.16 -9.27 3.45
C ASP A 33 -9.13 -10.09 4.27
N GLY A 34 -9.25 -11.40 4.14
CA GLY A 34 -8.31 -12.37 4.72
C GLY A 34 -6.84 -12.06 4.39
N ASN A 35 -6.56 -11.33 3.31
CA ASN A 35 -5.21 -10.97 2.87
C ASN A 35 -4.47 -10.06 3.88
N ILE A 36 -5.14 -9.05 4.47
CA ILE A 36 -4.47 -8.16 5.43
C ILE A 36 -4.07 -8.94 6.68
N HIS A 37 -4.99 -9.74 7.22
CA HIS A 37 -4.72 -10.56 8.41
C HIS A 37 -3.67 -11.63 8.12
N TYR A 38 -3.72 -12.26 6.94
CA TYR A 38 -2.73 -13.23 6.49
C TYR A 38 -1.33 -12.63 6.47
N TYR A 39 -1.13 -11.50 5.78
CA TYR A 39 0.18 -10.85 5.69
C TYR A 39 0.64 -10.24 7.02
N ALA A 40 -0.26 -9.70 7.83
CA ALA A 40 0.04 -9.25 9.19
C ALA A 40 0.59 -10.41 10.04
N SER A 41 -0.05 -11.58 9.96
CA SER A 41 0.41 -12.79 10.63
C SER A 41 1.76 -13.28 10.09
N LEU A 42 1.91 -13.33 8.76
CA LEU A 42 3.14 -13.77 8.09
C LEU A 42 4.35 -12.90 8.45
N LEU A 43 4.15 -11.59 8.53
CA LEU A 43 5.19 -10.63 8.93
C LEU A 43 5.38 -10.53 10.44
N SER A 44 4.47 -11.11 11.24
CA SER A 44 4.41 -10.90 12.70
C SER A 44 4.34 -9.41 13.09
N LYS A 45 3.53 -8.63 12.35
CA LYS A 45 3.35 -7.18 12.53
C LYS A 45 1.90 -6.80 12.35
N LYS A 46 1.46 -5.72 13.01
CA LYS A 46 0.14 -5.16 12.70
C LYS A 46 0.23 -4.31 11.43
N LEU A 47 -0.72 -4.51 10.51
CA LEU A 47 -0.88 -3.70 9.30
C LEU A 47 -2.12 -2.82 9.44
N TYR A 48 -1.95 -1.54 9.15
CA TYR A 48 -2.99 -0.52 9.21
C TYR A 48 -3.32 -0.08 7.78
N PRO A 49 -4.48 -0.47 7.24
CA PRO A 49 -4.91 0.03 5.94
C PRO A 49 -5.18 1.54 6.03
N LEU A 50 -4.68 2.28 5.04
CA LEU A 50 -4.83 3.73 4.95
C LEU A 50 -5.71 4.16 3.77
N GLY A 51 -5.99 3.23 2.86
CA GLY A 51 -6.77 3.48 1.66
C GLY A 51 -6.39 2.54 0.52
N SER A 52 -6.69 2.96 -0.71
CA SER A 52 -6.54 2.13 -1.90
C SER A 52 -5.87 2.86 -3.06
N ILE A 53 -5.38 2.06 -4.01
CA ILE A 53 -4.84 2.44 -5.32
C ILE A 53 -5.77 1.81 -6.35
N PRO A 54 -6.90 2.47 -6.71
CA PRO A 54 -7.98 1.83 -7.43
C PRO A 54 -7.59 1.33 -8.82
N THR A 55 -6.62 1.98 -9.46
CA THR A 55 -6.12 1.62 -10.79
C THR A 55 -5.48 0.24 -10.84
N GLU A 56 -4.98 -0.25 -9.71
CA GLU A 56 -4.30 -1.54 -9.61
C GLU A 56 -5.02 -2.52 -8.68
N ALA A 57 -6.18 -2.13 -8.15
CA ALA A 57 -6.90 -2.89 -7.12
C ALA A 57 -6.00 -3.24 -5.91
N LEU A 58 -5.11 -2.33 -5.50
CA LEU A 58 -4.23 -2.51 -4.36
C LEU A 58 -4.71 -1.71 -3.14
N THR A 59 -4.48 -2.25 -1.95
CA THR A 59 -4.69 -1.59 -0.66
C THR A 59 -3.37 -1.06 -0.13
N LEU A 60 -3.33 0.21 0.26
CA LEU A 60 -2.17 0.84 0.88
C LEU A 60 -2.19 0.60 2.40
N CYS A 61 -1.11 0.05 2.95
CA CYS A 61 -1.00 -0.23 4.37
C CYS A 61 0.30 0.32 4.98
N LEU A 62 0.28 0.58 6.29
CA LEU A 62 1.47 0.85 7.11
C LEU A 62 1.64 -0.21 8.20
N ASP A 63 2.86 -0.43 8.65
CA ASP A 63 3.11 -1.08 9.95
C ASP A 63 3.34 -0.04 11.07
N GLU A 64 3.49 -0.53 12.29
CA GLU A 64 3.78 0.30 13.49
C GLU A 64 5.09 1.10 13.42
N ASN A 65 5.99 0.75 12.49
CA ASN A 65 7.26 1.46 12.26
C ASN A 65 7.16 2.41 11.05
N PHE A 66 5.95 2.63 10.52
CA PHE A 66 5.68 3.45 9.34
C PHE A 66 6.28 2.92 8.03
N HIS A 67 6.68 1.64 7.98
CA HIS A 67 7.01 1.03 6.70
C HIS A 67 5.75 0.93 5.85
N THR A 68 5.88 1.21 4.56
CA THR A 68 4.75 1.25 3.64
C THR A 68 4.66 -0.01 2.82
N TYR A 69 3.44 -0.53 2.67
CA TYR A 69 3.14 -1.73 1.90
C TYR A 69 1.98 -1.49 0.93
N MET A 70 1.98 -2.20 -0.19
CA MET A 70 0.79 -2.36 -1.04
C MET A 70 0.37 -3.83 -1.01
N LEU A 71 -0.92 -4.08 -0.78
CA LEU A 71 -1.51 -5.41 -0.71
C LEU A 71 -2.45 -5.62 -1.90
N GLY A 72 -2.27 -6.73 -2.60
CA GLY A 72 -3.18 -7.25 -3.62
C GLY A 72 -3.10 -8.77 -3.63
N ASP A 73 -2.84 -9.36 -4.80
CA ASP A 73 -2.50 -10.79 -4.93
C ASP A 73 -1.15 -11.14 -4.30
N ASN A 74 -0.24 -10.16 -4.20
CA ASN A 74 1.04 -10.28 -3.52
C ASN A 74 1.22 -9.11 -2.55
N LEU A 75 2.15 -9.27 -1.61
CA LEU A 75 2.58 -8.19 -0.70
C LEU A 75 3.81 -7.47 -1.26
N HIS A 76 3.70 -6.16 -1.38
CA HIS A 76 4.78 -5.28 -1.84
C HIS A 76 5.28 -4.39 -0.70
N TYR A 77 6.59 -4.36 -0.46
CA TYR A 77 7.26 -3.39 0.39
C TYR A 77 7.72 -2.19 -0.43
N VAL A 78 7.15 -1.02 -0.18
CA VAL A 78 7.32 0.18 -1.03
C VAL A 78 8.14 1.30 -0.40
N GLY A 79 8.43 1.28 0.89
CA GLY A 79 9.32 2.28 1.48
C GLY A 79 9.50 2.15 2.98
N ASP A 80 10.61 2.72 3.48
CA ASP A 80 10.98 2.72 4.89
C ASP A 80 10.16 3.73 5.73
N SER A 81 9.41 4.61 5.06
CA SER A 81 8.52 5.59 5.69
C SER A 81 7.27 5.84 4.85
N PHE A 82 6.22 6.40 5.47
CA PHE A 82 5.01 6.81 4.76
C PHE A 82 5.29 7.76 3.59
N VAL A 83 6.15 8.76 3.80
CA VAL A 83 6.47 9.77 2.78
C VAL A 83 7.20 9.13 1.59
N GLU A 84 8.17 8.26 1.87
CA GLU A 84 8.89 7.53 0.84
C GLU A 84 7.95 6.59 0.07
N GLY A 85 7.13 5.80 0.77
CA GLY A 85 6.20 4.87 0.16
C GLY A 85 5.20 5.56 -0.75
N VAL A 86 4.59 6.65 -0.29
CA VAL A 86 3.68 7.46 -1.14
C VAL A 86 4.40 8.03 -2.35
N SER A 87 5.63 8.52 -2.19
CA SER A 87 6.42 9.05 -3.31
C SER A 87 6.72 7.95 -4.34
N ASN A 88 7.13 6.77 -3.89
CA ASN A 88 7.42 5.62 -4.75
C ASN A 88 6.18 5.18 -5.52
N ILE A 89 5.04 5.06 -4.84
CA ILE A 89 3.75 4.74 -5.49
C ILE A 89 3.39 5.78 -6.55
N LEU A 90 3.47 7.07 -6.22
CA LEU A 90 3.13 8.14 -7.18
C LEU A 90 4.08 8.20 -8.39
N LEU A 91 5.31 7.67 -8.25
CA LEU A 91 6.27 7.51 -9.32
C LEU A 91 6.10 6.21 -10.13
N GLY A 92 5.23 5.30 -9.71
CA GLY A 92 5.05 3.99 -10.35
C GLY A 92 6.09 2.94 -9.96
N ILE A 93 6.71 3.10 -8.78
CA ILE A 93 7.65 2.13 -8.22
C ILE A 93 6.86 1.18 -7.32
N HIS A 94 6.77 -0.09 -7.72
CA HIS A 94 6.00 -1.11 -6.98
C HIS A 94 6.74 -1.70 -5.77
N GLY A 95 8.01 -1.34 -5.56
CA GLY A 95 8.80 -1.86 -4.44
C GLY A 95 9.21 -3.32 -4.60
N LYS A 96 9.55 -3.97 -3.47
CA LYS A 96 9.96 -5.37 -3.42
C LYS A 96 8.79 -6.29 -3.13
N VAL A 97 8.70 -7.42 -3.79
CA VAL A 97 7.64 -8.42 -3.56
C VAL A 97 8.08 -9.43 -2.50
N LEU A 98 7.20 -9.77 -1.56
CA LEU A 98 7.47 -10.82 -0.59
C LEU A 98 7.34 -12.20 -1.24
N ASN A 99 8.39 -13.02 -1.13
CA ASN A 99 8.28 -14.44 -1.39
C ASN A 99 7.75 -15.13 -0.14
N GLU A 100 6.49 -15.53 -0.16
CA GLU A 100 5.81 -16.14 0.99
C GLU A 100 6.42 -17.48 1.44
N ARG A 101 7.17 -18.16 0.55
CA ARG A 101 7.81 -19.45 0.87
C ARG A 101 9.14 -19.28 1.59
N THR A 102 9.91 -18.23 1.25
CA THR A 102 11.24 -17.98 1.83
C THR A 102 11.25 -16.84 2.84
N LEU A 103 10.18 -16.02 2.88
CA LEU A 103 10.06 -14.78 3.65
C LEU A 103 11.12 -13.73 3.28
N GLU A 104 11.59 -13.76 2.03
CA GLU A 104 12.55 -12.80 1.49
C GLU A 104 11.88 -11.82 0.53
N TRP A 105 12.45 -10.62 0.43
CA TRP A 105 11.97 -9.53 -0.44
C TRP A 105 12.76 -9.49 -1.75
N TYR A 106 12.07 -9.45 -2.89
CA TYR A 106 12.63 -9.49 -4.24
C TYR A 106 12.28 -8.26 -5.08
#